data_AF-A0A397YKF6-F1
#
_entry.id   AF-A0A397YKF6-F1
#
_cell.length_a   1.000
_cell.length_b   1.000
_cell.length_c   1.000
_cell.angle_alpha   90.00
_cell.angle_beta   90.00
_cell.angle_gamma   90.00
#
_symmetry.space_group_name_H-M   'P 1'
#
loop_
_entity.id
_entity.type
_entity.pdbx_description
1 polymer ?
#
loop_
_entity_poly.entity_id
_entity_poly.type
_entity_poly.pdbx_seq_one_letter_code
_entity_poly.pdbx_strand_id
1 'polypeptide(L)' 'MGSRANRVGERWNLMGYEEKSSVIQEEIKRVSKLPSNSVYAVHRLKVLNKINELLSVQRTLSQEKELELLFTQLSL' A
#
# COMPACT_ATOMS: atom_id res chain seq x y z
N MET A 1 5.18 -2.23 28.53
CA MET A 1 4.00 -1.66 27.85
C MET A 1 4.27 -1.67 26.35
N GLY A 2 3.68 -2.63 25.63
CA GLY A 2 4.10 -3.00 24.26
C GLY A 2 3.61 -2.06 23.17
N SER A 3 4.55 -1.67 22.30
CA SER A 3 4.41 -0.84 21.11
C SER A 3 3.27 -1.30 20.19
N ARG A 4 2.14 -0.58 20.21
CA ARG A 4 0.97 -0.88 19.35
C ARG A 4 1.15 -0.41 17.90
N ALA A 5 2.19 0.39 17.61
CA ALA A 5 2.38 1.06 16.33
C ALA A 5 2.96 0.19 15.20
N ASN A 6 3.60 -0.97 15.50
CA ASN A 6 4.32 -1.74 14.48
C ASN A 6 3.54 -2.92 13.86
N ARG A 7 2.35 -3.23 14.39
CA ARG A 7 1.61 -4.45 14.01
C ARG A 7 1.11 -4.48 12.56
N VAL A 8 0.89 -3.30 11.95
CA VAL A 8 0.38 -3.22 10.58
C VAL A 8 1.50 -3.54 9.58
N GLY A 9 2.71 -3.01 9.80
CA GLY A 9 3.89 -3.32 8.98
C GLY A 9 4.40 -4.75 9.17
N GLU A 10 4.38 -5.27 10.39
CA GLU A 10 4.71 -6.68 10.66
C GLU A 10 3.71 -7.63 9.97
N ARG A 11 2.41 -7.34 10.06
CA ARG A 11 1.38 -8.13 9.38
C ARG A 11 1.54 -8.08 7.86
N TRP A 12 1.86 -6.92 7.29
CA TRP A 12 2.14 -6.80 5.86
C TRP A 12 3.28 -7.70 5.41
N ASN A 13 4.38 -7.78 6.17
CA ASN A 13 5.51 -8.64 5.82
C ASN A 13 5.19 -10.14 5.92
N LEU A 14 4.23 -10.53 6.76
CA LEU A 14 3.78 -11.91 6.91
C LEU A 14 2.77 -12.34 5.83
N MET A 15 2.09 -11.40 5.17
CA MET A 15 1.09 -11.68 4.14
C MET A 15 1.73 -12.17 2.84
N GLY A 16 1.14 -13.22 2.26
CA GLY A 16 1.48 -13.69 0.91
C GLY A 16 1.07 -12.69 -0.18
N TYR A 17 1.57 -12.88 -1.40
CA TYR A 17 1.26 -12.00 -2.54
C TYR A 17 -0.26 -11.88 -2.78
N GLU A 18 -0.98 -13.00 -2.81
CA GLU A 18 -2.43 -13.03 -3.04
C GLU A 18 -3.20 -12.31 -1.92
N GLU A 19 -2.77 -12.48 -0.68
CA GLU A 19 -3.39 -11.82 0.48
C GLU A 19 -3.16 -10.31 0.44
N LYS A 20 -1.92 -9.87 0.12
CA LYS A 20 -1.59 -8.45 -0.08
C LYS A 20 -2.44 -7.84 -1.21
N SER A 21 -2.56 -8.54 -2.33
CA SER A 21 -3.36 -8.07 -3.46
C SER A 21 -4.84 -7.96 -3.09
N SER A 22 -5.39 -8.97 -2.40
CA SER A 22 -6.77 -8.96 -1.91
C SER A 22 -7.06 -7.74 -1.02
N VAL A 23 -6.20 -7.47 -0.03
CA VAL A 23 -6.34 -6.32 0.89
C VAL A 23 -6.31 -4.99 0.13
N ILE A 24 -5.43 -4.83 -0.87
CA ILE A 24 -5.40 -3.62 -1.69
C ILE A 24 -6.68 -3.49 -2.52
N GLN A 25 -7.17 -4.56 -3.12
CA GLN A 25 -8.40 -4.54 -3.91
C GLN A 25 -9.62 -4.15 -3.06
N GLU A 26 -9.70 -4.63 -1.82
CA GLU A 26 -10.73 -4.20 -0.87
C GLU A 26 -10.64 -2.71 -0.51
N GLU A 27 -9.42 -2.21 -0.29
CA GLU A 27 -9.18 -0.78 -0.05
C GLU A 27 -9.58 0.06 -1.27
N ILE A 28 -9.20 -0.35 -2.49
CA ILE A 28 -9.59 0.33 -3.74
C ILE A 28 -11.11 0.39 -3.85
N LYS A 29 -11.81 -0.73 -3.62
CA LYS A 29 -13.28 -0.76 -3.60
C LYS A 29 -13.85 0.20 -2.57
N ARG A 30 -13.26 0.28 -1.37
CA ARG A 30 -13.73 1.19 -0.32
C ARG A 30 -13.53 2.67 -0.68
N VAL A 31 -12.35 3.01 -1.21
CA VAL A 31 -11.99 4.38 -1.60
C VAL A 31 -12.77 4.82 -2.84
N SER A 32 -13.06 3.91 -3.77
CA SER A 32 -13.87 4.19 -4.96
C SER A 32 -15.33 4.60 -4.65
N LYS A 33 -15.82 4.27 -3.46
CA LYS A 33 -17.14 4.71 -2.97
C LYS A 33 -17.13 6.16 -2.44
N LEU A 34 -15.95 6.73 -2.23
CA LEU A 34 -15.83 8.12 -1.78
C LEU A 34 -16.08 9.07 -2.97
N PRO A 35 -16.56 10.29 -2.69
CA PRO A 35 -16.70 11.32 -3.71
C PRO A 35 -15.40 11.56 -4.47
N SER A 36 -15.47 11.54 -5.80
CA SER A 36 -14.33 11.73 -6.70
C SER A 36 -13.75 13.15 -6.70
N ASN A 37 -14.43 14.11 -6.07
CA ASN A 37 -13.91 15.44 -5.78
C ASN A 37 -13.00 15.50 -4.54
N SER A 38 -12.92 14.42 -3.75
CA SER A 38 -12.05 14.36 -2.60
C SER A 38 -10.60 14.17 -3.03
N VAL A 39 -9.76 15.16 -2.72
CA VAL A 39 -8.30 15.10 -2.93
C VAL A 39 -7.71 13.83 -2.30
N TYR A 40 -8.18 13.47 -1.11
CA TYR A 40 -7.78 12.23 -0.43
C TYR A 40 -8.14 10.99 -1.25
N ALA A 41 -9.38 10.89 -1.74
CA ALA A 41 -9.81 9.70 -2.50
C ALA A 41 -9.00 9.53 -3.78
N VAL A 42 -8.79 10.62 -4.54
CA VAL A 42 -7.98 10.61 -5.77
C VAL A 42 -6.55 10.20 -5.48
N HIS A 43 -5.94 10.79 -4.45
CA HIS A 43 -4.56 10.50 -4.07
C HIS A 43 -4.40 9.04 -3.59
N ARG A 44 -5.28 8.59 -2.70
CA ARG A 44 -5.28 7.25 -2.14
C ARG A 44 -5.46 6.18 -3.22
N LEU A 45 -6.33 6.41 -4.21
CA LEU A 45 -6.52 5.48 -5.33
C LEU A 45 -5.24 5.32 -6.16
N LYS A 46 -4.53 6.43 -6.44
CA LYS A 46 -3.25 6.40 -7.17
C LYS A 46 -2.20 5.58 -6.44
N VAL A 47 -2.10 5.75 -5.13
CA VAL A 47 -1.15 5.03 -4.28
C VAL A 47 -1.45 3.53 -4.29
N LEU A 48 -2.72 3.15 -4.07
CA LEU A 48 -3.12 1.75 -4.03
C LEU A 48 -2.91 1.04 -5.37
N ASN A 49 -3.25 1.71 -6.47
CA ASN A 49 -2.97 1.19 -7.80
C ASN A 49 -1.47 1.02 -8.02
N LYS A 50 -0.66 1.97 -7.55
CA LYS A 50 0.79 1.87 -7.67
C LYS A 50 1.35 0.73 -6.84
N ILE A 51 0.91 0.53 -5.59
CA ILE A 51 1.31 -0.60 -4.76
C ILE A 51 0.90 -1.93 -5.41
N ASN A 52 -0.30 -2.03 -5.99
CA ASN A 52 -0.77 -3.24 -6.65
C ASN A 52 0.06 -3.60 -7.90
N GLU A 53 0.35 -2.61 -8.75
CA GLU A 53 1.25 -2.76 -9.90
C GLU A 53 2.62 -3.26 -9.44
N LEU A 54 3.16 -2.63 -8.40
CA LEU A 54 4.47 -2.94 -7.87
C LEU A 54 4.53 -4.35 -7.28
N LEU A 55 3.50 -4.79 -6.55
CA LEU A 55 3.43 -6.18 -6.06
C LEU A 55 3.44 -7.19 -7.21
N SER A 56 2.82 -6.86 -8.34
CA SER A 56 2.77 -7.75 -9.52
C SER A 56 4.12 -7.92 -10.21
N VAL A 57 5.07 -7.01 -9.98
CA VAL A 57 6.41 -7.09 -10.56
C VAL A 57 7.31 -7.90 -9.63
N GLN A 58 7.97 -8.93 -10.16
CA GLN A 58 9.02 -9.64 -9.44
C GLN A 58 10.21 -8.68 -9.24
N ARG A 59 10.33 -8.14 -8.02
CA ARG A 59 11.36 -7.15 -7.68
C ARG A 59 12.46 -7.78 -6.84
N THR A 60 13.67 -7.27 -7.04
CA THR A 60 14.80 -7.61 -6.16
C THR A 60 14.66 -6.88 -4.83
N LEU A 61 15.27 -7.42 -3.76
CA LEU A 61 15.26 -6.81 -2.42
C LEU A 61 15.74 -5.35 -2.41
N SER A 62 16.63 -4.97 -3.32
CA SER A 62 17.12 -3.59 -3.45
C SER A 62 16.05 -2.64 -3.99
N GLN A 63 15.28 -3.08 -5.00
CA GLN A 63 14.21 -2.29 -5.60
C GLN A 63 13.03 -2.12 -4.63
N GLU A 64 12.79 -3.10 -3.76
CA GLU A 64 11.75 -3.01 -2.74
C GLU A 64 12.09 -1.96 -1.67
N LYS A 65 13.36 -1.91 -1.23
CA LYS A 65 13.86 -0.89 -0.29
C LYS A 65 13.86 0.52 -0.88
N GLU A 66 14.29 0.68 -2.13
CA GLU A 66 14.31 1.98 -2.81
C GLU A 66 12.89 2.53 -2.96
N LEU A 67 11.94 1.66 -3.24
CA LEU A 67 10.53 2.01 -3.34
C LEU A 67 9.90 2.42 -2.00
N GLU A 68 10.22 1.70 -0.92
CA GLU A 68 9.80 2.07 0.43
C GLU A 68 10.37 3.44 0.84
N LEU A 69 11.61 3.72 0.45
CA LEU A 69 12.25 5.02 0.64
C LEU A 69 11.54 6.14 -0.15
N LEU A 70 11.16 5.88 -1.41
CA LEU A 70 10.40 6.83 -2.22
C LEU A 70 9.03 7.14 -1.61
N PHE A 71 8.32 6.13 -1.10
CA PHE A 71 7.02 6.33 -0.46
C PHE A 71 7.11 7.11 0.85
N THR A 72 8.17 6.89 1.64
CA THR A 72 8.39 7.66 2.90
C THR A 72 8.77 9.12 2.63
N GLN A 73 9.52 9.39 1.56
CA GLN A 73 9.91 10.77 1.18
C GLN A 73 8.75 11.59 0.60
N LEU A 74 7.78 10.95 -0.06
CA LEU A 74 6.64 11.65 -0.66
C LEU A 74 5.62 12.17 0.37
N SER A 75 5.86 11.98 1.68
CA SER A 75 4.97 12.43 2.77
C SER A 75 3.50 12.06 2.48
N LEU A 76 3.31 10.76 2.27
CA LEU A 76 2.05 10.05 2.13
C LEU A 76 1.48 9.66 3.50
#